data_AF-A0A6I1ZSH4-F1
#
_entry.id   AF-A0A6I1ZSH4-F1
#
_cell.length_a   1.000
_cell.length_b   1.000
_cell.length_c   1.000
_cell.angle_alpha   90.00
_cell.angle_beta   90.00
_cell.angle_gamma   90.00
#
_symmetry.space_group_name_H-M   'P 1'
#
loop_
_entity.id
_entity.type
_entity.pdbx_description
1 polymer ?
#
loop_
_entity_poly.entity_id
_entity_poly.type
_entity_poly.pdbx_seq_one_letter_code
_entity_poly.pdbx_strand_id
1 'polypeptide(L)'
;MSELIISTIEKIKPLDEMAMERARARQDMLTKPPGSLGRLEELSIRLAGIQGKSPPGIKEKAVMVMAGDHGVVAEKIGNWPQEVT
;
A
#
# COMPACT_ATOMS: atom_id res chain seq x y z
N MET A 1 -3.22 12.55 23.13
CA MET A 1 -3.33 11.98 21.76
C MET A 1 -4.70 11.34 21.65
N SER A 2 -5.43 11.50 20.53
CA SER A 2 -6.81 11.00 20.44
C SER A 2 -6.86 9.47 20.52
N GLU A 3 -7.92 8.91 21.11
CA GLU A 3 -8.17 7.47 21.22
C GLU A 3 -8.14 6.77 19.85
N LEU A 4 -8.65 7.45 18.81
CA LEU A 4 -8.62 6.96 17.43
C LEU A 4 -7.18 6.74 16.91
N ILE A 5 -6.25 7.65 17.21
CA ILE A 5 -4.87 7.52 16.75
C ILE A 5 -4.19 6.32 17.42
N ILE A 6 -4.32 6.22 18.74
CA ILE A 6 -3.68 5.15 19.54
C ILE A 6 -4.19 3.77 19.08
N SER A 7 -5.51 3.59 19.05
CA SER A 7 -6.12 2.32 18.65
C SER A 7 -5.87 1.93 17.19
N THR A 8 -5.59 2.90 16.30
CA THR A 8 -5.24 2.61 14.90
C THR A 8 -3.79 2.13 14.80
N ILE A 9 -2.86 2.76 15.52
CA ILE A 9 -1.44 2.36 15.54
C ILE A 9 -1.31 0.92 16.06
N GLU A 10 -2.03 0.57 17.13
CA GLU A 10 -2.01 -0.77 17.73
C GLU A 10 -2.51 -1.88 16.79
N LYS A 11 -3.29 -1.54 15.75
CA LYS A 11 -3.81 -2.49 14.76
C LYS A 11 -2.84 -2.77 13.62
N ILE A 12 -1.76 -2.00 13.48
CA ILE A 12 -0.74 -2.21 12.43
C ILE A 12 0.08 -3.44 12.82
N LYS A 13 0.02 -4.49 12.00
CA LYS A 13 0.73 -5.76 12.22
C LYS A 13 1.81 -5.99 11.15
N PRO A 14 2.85 -6.79 11.44
CA PRO A 14 3.73 -7.32 10.41
C PRO A 14 2.96 -8.10 9.33
N LEU A 15 3.61 -8.32 8.18
CA LEU A 15 3.05 -9.14 7.11
C LEU A 15 2.88 -10.61 7.56
N ASP A 16 1.87 -11.29 7.04
CA ASP A 16 1.66 -12.73 7.26
C ASP A 16 2.69 -13.55 6.45
N GLU A 17 3.71 -14.06 7.15
CA GLU A 17 4.79 -14.85 6.55
C GLU A 17 4.29 -16.16 5.92
N MET A 18 3.33 -16.85 6.54
CA MET A 18 2.78 -18.10 5.99
C MET A 18 2.00 -17.85 4.69
N ALA A 19 1.28 -16.73 4.61
CA ALA A 19 0.63 -16.33 3.37
C ALA A 19 1.65 -15.98 2.27
N MET A 20 2.75 -15.32 2.63
CA MET A 20 3.84 -15.02 1.71
C MET A 20 4.53 -16.28 1.19
N GLU A 21 4.81 -17.27 2.05
CA GLU A 21 5.38 -18.57 1.66
C GLU A 21 4.47 -19.32 0.71
N ARG A 22 3.16 -19.41 1.01
CA ARG A 22 2.18 -20.02 0.11
C ARG A 22 2.09 -19.31 -1.24
N ALA A 23 2.24 -17.98 -1.27
CA ALA A 23 2.26 -17.22 -2.51
C ALA A 23 3.53 -17.45 -3.33
N ARG A 24 4.70 -17.56 -2.67
CA ARG A 24 5.97 -17.89 -3.31
C ARG A 24 5.94 -19.29 -3.92
N ALA A 25 5.54 -20.30 -3.14
CA ALA A 25 5.39 -21.66 -3.62
C ALA A 25 4.43 -21.76 -4.81
N ARG A 26 3.34 -20.98 -4.80
CA ARG A 26 2.45 -20.87 -5.97
C ARG A 26 3.17 -20.29 -7.18
N GLN A 27 3.91 -19.19 -7.05
CA GLN A 27 4.64 -18.55 -8.15
C GLN A 27 5.65 -19.51 -8.80
N ASP A 28 6.31 -20.33 -7.98
CA ASP A 28 7.31 -21.31 -8.44
C ASP A 28 6.69 -22.48 -9.23
N MET A 29 5.39 -22.75 -9.05
CA MET A 29 4.66 -23.80 -9.77
C MET A 29 3.94 -23.33 -11.04
N LEU A 30 3.92 -22.03 -11.34
CA LEU A 30 3.25 -21.51 -12.54
C LEU A 30 4.04 -21.88 -13.81
N THR A 31 3.34 -21.99 -14.94
CA THR A 31 3.93 -22.26 -16.26
C THR A 31 4.69 -21.03 -16.78
N LYS A 32 5.84 -20.75 -16.18
CA LYS A 32 6.78 -19.67 -16.50
C LYS A 32 8.18 -20.08 -16.02
N PRO A 33 9.27 -19.58 -16.63
CA PRO A 33 10.59 -19.72 -16.02
C PRO A 33 10.59 -19.08 -14.62
N PRO A 34 11.22 -19.70 -13.61
CA PRO A 34 11.30 -19.11 -12.26
C PRO A 34 11.82 -17.67 -12.28
N GLY A 35 11.14 -16.77 -11.59
CA GLY A 35 11.50 -15.35 -11.51
C GLY A 35 11.28 -14.52 -12.79
N SER A 36 10.75 -15.08 -13.87
CA SER A 36 10.63 -14.37 -15.15
C SER A 36 9.69 -13.16 -15.12
N LEU A 37 8.82 -13.05 -14.12
CA LEU A 37 7.94 -11.88 -13.95
C LEU A 37 8.52 -10.84 -12.96
N GLY A 38 9.69 -11.10 -12.38
CA GLY A 38 10.44 -10.19 -11.52
C GLY A 38 9.57 -9.52 -10.45
N ARG A 39 9.48 -8.19 -10.49
CA ARG A 39 8.73 -7.37 -9.53
C ARG A 39 7.24 -7.72 -9.43
N LEU A 40 6.63 -8.31 -10.45
CA LEU A 40 5.23 -8.74 -10.37
C LEU A 40 5.07 -9.96 -9.43
N GLU A 41 6.07 -10.84 -9.35
CA GLU A 41 6.07 -11.95 -8.40
C GLU A 41 6.21 -11.42 -6.98
N GLU A 42 7.18 -10.53 -6.77
CA GLU A 42 7.42 -9.85 -5.48
C GLU A 42 6.17 -9.12 -4.99
N LEU A 43 5.50 -8.37 -5.88
CA LEU A 43 4.27 -7.65 -5.56
C LEU A 43 3.15 -8.62 -5.16
N SER A 44 2.98 -9.74 -5.88
CA SER A 44 1.97 -10.74 -5.55
C SER A 44 2.21 -11.39 -4.17
N ILE A 45 3.46 -11.67 -3.83
CA ILE A 45 3.85 -12.24 -2.52
C ILE A 45 3.61 -11.22 -1.41
N ARG A 46 4.02 -9.96 -1.62
CA ARG A 46 3.81 -8.89 -0.64
C ARG A 46 2.31 -8.64 -0.39
N LEU A 47 1.49 -8.63 -1.43
CA LEU A 47 0.04 -8.48 -1.30
C LEU A 47 -0.59 -9.66 -0.54
N ALA A 48 -0.08 -10.88 -0.73
CA ALA A 48 -0.53 -12.04 0.04
C ALA A 48 -0.25 -11.88 1.54
N GLY A 49 0.93 -11.34 1.90
CA GLY A 49 1.28 -11.03 3.28
C GLY A 49 0.44 -9.90 3.88
N ILE A 50 0.10 -8.87 3.10
CA ILE A 50 -0.79 -7.77 3.55
C ILE A 50 -2.21 -8.29 3.82
N GLN A 51 -2.71 -9.21 2.99
CA GLN A 51 -4.08 -9.72 3.08
C GLN A 51 -4.22 -11.01 3.90
N GLY A 52 -3.11 -11.61 4.35
CA GLY A 52 -3.12 -12.93 5.01
C GLY A 52 -3.64 -14.07 4.12
N LYS A 53 -3.58 -13.93 2.79
CA LYS A 53 -4.22 -14.85 1.84
C LYS A 53 -3.41 -15.04 0.56
N SER A 54 -3.30 -16.29 0.10
CA SER A 54 -2.75 -16.64 -1.21
C SER A 54 -3.78 -17.45 -2.02
N PRO A 55 -4.13 -17.04 -3.27
CA PRO A 55 -3.69 -15.81 -3.92
C PRO A 55 -4.36 -14.55 -3.30
N PRO A 56 -3.69 -13.39 -3.34
CA PRO A 56 -4.31 -12.13 -2.92
C PRO A 56 -5.44 -11.75 -3.88
N GLY A 57 -6.43 -10.99 -3.38
CA GLY A 57 -7.55 -10.47 -4.17
C GLY A 57 -7.70 -8.96 -4.02
N ILE A 58 -7.65 -8.21 -5.12
CA ILE A 58 -7.88 -6.75 -5.13
C ILE A 58 -9.20 -6.48 -5.87
N LYS A 59 -10.22 -6.04 -5.13
CA LYS A 59 -11.53 -5.68 -5.70
C LYS A 59 -11.75 -4.18 -5.65
N GLU A 60 -12.14 -3.68 -4.49
CA GLU A 60 -12.40 -2.27 -4.22
C GLU A 60 -11.10 -1.49 -4.13
N LYS A 61 -11.00 -0.40 -4.89
CA LYS A 61 -9.84 0.48 -4.96
C LYS A 61 -10.31 1.90 -4.70
N ALA A 62 -9.58 2.62 -3.86
CA ALA A 62 -9.87 4.01 -3.55
C ALA A 62 -8.60 4.85 -3.73
N VAL A 63 -8.80 6.08 -4.20
CA VAL A 63 -7.77 7.12 -4.20
C VAL A 63 -8.30 8.23 -3.30
N MET A 64 -7.55 8.54 -2.22
CA MET A 64 -7.89 9.63 -1.31
C MET A 64 -7.00 10.83 -1.62
N VAL A 65 -7.60 11.93 -2.06
CA VAL A 65 -6.91 13.20 -2.31
C VAL A 65 -7.15 14.11 -1.12
N MET A 66 -6.07 14.50 -0.44
CA MET A 66 -6.12 15.47 0.65
C MET A 66 -5.69 16.83 0.09
N ALA A 67 -6.61 17.80 0.08
CA ALA A 67 -6.33 19.19 -0.30
C ALA A 67 -6.49 20.09 0.93
N GLY A 68 -5.60 21.06 1.08
CA GLY A 68 -5.61 21.98 2.19
C GLY A 68 -4.72 23.18 1.93
N ASP A 69 -5.20 24.35 2.32
CA ASP A 69 -4.45 25.59 2.22
C ASP A 69 -3.35 25.69 3.26
N HIS A 70 -2.35 26.50 2.94
CA HIS A 70 -1.18 26.69 3.80
C HIS A 70 -0.94 28.18 4.01
N GLY A 71 -0.95 28.63 5.28
CA GLY A 71 -0.80 30.05 5.63
C GLY A 71 0.52 30.69 5.18
N VAL A 72 1.58 29.89 5.02
CA VAL A 72 2.89 30.34 4.52
C VAL A 72 2.83 30.93 3.11
N VAL A 73 1.79 30.65 2.33
CA VAL A 73 1.59 31.23 0.99
C VAL A 73 1.51 32.76 1.04
N ALA A 74 1.09 33.36 2.16
CA ALA A 74 1.11 34.80 2.37
C ALA A 74 2.51 35.43 2.24
N GLU A 75 3.57 34.65 2.46
CA GLU A 75 4.98 35.06 2.29
C GLU A 75 5.43 35.07 0.82
N LYS A 76 4.50 34.87 -0.14
CA LYS A 76 4.73 34.91 -1.60
C LYS A 76 5.76 33.90 -2.10
N ILE A 77 5.80 32.72 -1.49
CA ILE A 77 6.72 31.63 -1.84
C ILE A 77 6.21 30.66 -2.92
N GLY A 78 4.96 30.83 -3.38
CA GLY A 78 4.29 29.92 -4.31
C GLY A 78 4.25 30.41 -5.76
N ASN A 79 4.13 29.47 -6.71
CA ASN A 79 4.01 29.75 -8.15
C ASN A 79 2.57 30.02 -8.62
N TRP A 80 1.58 29.85 -7.74
CA TRP A 80 0.15 29.95 -8.04
C TRP A 80 -0.59 30.66 -6.90
N PRO A 81 -1.71 31.36 -7.19
CA PRO A 81 -2.52 31.98 -6.13
C PRO A 81 -3.15 30.91 -5.23
N GLN A 82 -3.43 31.27 -3.98
CA GLN A 82 -3.99 30.36 -2.96
C GLN A 82 -5.33 29.75 -3.38
N GLU A 83 -6.12 30.50 -4.15
CA GLU A 83 -7.45 30.13 -4.65
C GLU A 83 -7.48 28.90 -5.58
N VAL A 84 -6.32 28.34 -5.94
CA VAL A 84 -6.22 27.14 -6.79
C VAL A 84 -6.42 25.85 -6.00
N THR A 85 -6.19 25.86 -4.69
CA THR A 85 -6.33 24.69 -3.80
C THR A 85 -7.79 24.31 -3.60
#